data_AF-A0A875S5P3-F1
#
_entry.id   AF-A0A875S5P3-F1
#
_cell.length_a   1.000
_cell.length_b   1.000
_cell.length_c   1.000
_cell.angle_alpha   90.00
_cell.angle_beta   90.00
_cell.angle_gamma   90.00
#
_symmetry.space_group_name_H-M   'P 1'
#
loop_
_entity.id
_entity.type
_entity.pdbx_description
1 polymer ?
#
loop_
_entity_poly.entity_id
_entity_poly.type
_entity_poly.pdbx_seq_one_letter_code
_entity_poly.pdbx_strand_id
1 'polypeptide(L)'
;MVGIIYYGYSDLPYARFFFLTLTTVLGTISMITTWNPKFKSAEWRPYRAAIFVAFGLSALCPIGYGFARFEFQEAVRRCGFWYVLMEGVGYISGALLYALRIPERFSPGKFDIFGHSHQFFHVLVVISAFSHFKGLVQSYTYSHIRSTLTNTL
;
A
#
# COMPACT_ATOMS: atom_id res chain seq x y z
N MET A 1 -1.36 -4.67 3.40
CA MET A 1 -0.54 -5.73 2.78
C MET A 1 -0.56 -7.07 3.50
N VAL A 2 -0.43 -7.13 4.83
CA VAL A 2 -0.41 -8.40 5.60
C VAL A 2 -1.50 -9.39 5.18
N GLY A 3 -2.77 -8.96 5.11
CA GLY A 3 -3.88 -9.84 4.73
C GLY A 3 -3.79 -10.35 3.29
N ILE A 4 -3.42 -9.51 2.32
CA ILE A 4 -3.25 -9.91 0.91
C ILE A 4 -2.14 -10.96 0.80
N ILE A 5 -1.01 -10.78 1.49
CA ILE A 5 0.08 -11.75 1.52
C ILE A 5 -0.39 -13.06 2.17
N TYR A 6 -1.11 -12.98 3.28
CA TYR A 6 -1.59 -14.15 4.02
C TYR A 6 -2.49 -15.06 3.16
N TYR A 7 -3.46 -14.46 2.45
CA TYR A 7 -4.39 -15.21 1.60
C TYR A 7 -3.80 -15.56 0.23
N GLY A 8 -3.06 -14.65 -0.40
CA GLY A 8 -2.48 -14.86 -1.73
C GLY A 8 -1.39 -15.93 -1.79
N TYR A 9 -0.71 -16.17 -0.66
CA TYR A 9 0.34 -17.18 -0.48
C TYR A 9 -0.04 -18.28 0.49
N SER A 10 -1.33 -18.59 0.66
CA SER A 10 -1.77 -19.60 1.63
C SER A 10 -1.25 -21.02 1.35
N ASP A 11 -0.82 -21.30 0.11
CA ASP A 11 -0.19 -22.54 -0.38
C ASP A 11 1.34 -22.51 -0.32
N LEU A 12 1.96 -21.34 -0.13
CA LEU A 12 3.42 -21.18 -0.16
C LEU A 12 3.89 -20.67 1.21
N PRO A 13 4.03 -21.54 2.23
CA PRO A 13 4.30 -21.12 3.60
C PRO A 13 5.60 -20.33 3.72
N TYR A 14 6.68 -20.76 3.06
CA TYR A 14 7.97 -20.06 3.11
C TYR A 14 7.89 -18.64 2.53
N ALA A 15 7.30 -18.47 1.34
CA ALA A 15 7.12 -17.17 0.72
C ALA A 15 6.23 -16.25 1.57
N ARG A 16 5.12 -16.81 2.12
CA ARG A 16 4.23 -16.10 3.02
C ARG A 16 4.96 -15.58 4.25
N PHE A 17 5.70 -16.43 4.97
CA PHE A 17 6.43 -16.01 6.17
C PHE A 17 7.51 -14.98 5.85
N PHE A 18 8.25 -15.17 4.77
CA PHE A 18 9.27 -14.22 4.33
C PHE A 18 8.68 -12.81 4.09
N PHE A 19 7.64 -12.69 3.27
CA PHE A 19 7.05 -11.39 2.94
C PHE A 19 6.29 -10.75 4.11
N LEU A 20 5.66 -11.54 4.97
CA LEU A 20 5.05 -11.03 6.21
C LEU A 20 6.10 -10.46 7.16
N THR A 21 7.24 -11.15 7.30
CA THR A 21 8.37 -10.68 8.13
C THR A 21 8.94 -9.39 7.56
N LEU A 22 9.22 -9.36 6.25
CA LEU A 22 9.71 -8.16 5.55
C LEU A 22 8.78 -6.96 5.78
N THR A 23 7.47 -7.14 5.56
CA THR A 23 6.47 -6.08 5.75
C THR A 23 6.44 -5.58 7.20
N THR A 24 6.51 -6.50 8.17
CA THR A 24 6.47 -6.17 9.61
C THR A 24 7.73 -5.42 10.05
N VAL A 25 8.90 -5.83 9.56
CA VAL A 25 10.18 -5.16 9.85
C VAL A 25 10.19 -3.75 9.27
N LEU A 26 9.84 -3.59 7.99
CA LEU A 26 9.81 -2.26 7.34
C LEU A 26 8.76 -1.33 7.97
N GLY A 27 7.61 -1.88 8.36
CA GLY A 27 6.58 -1.14 9.11
C GLY A 27 7.07 -0.68 10.47
N THR A 28 7.77 -1.55 11.21
CA THR A 28 8.37 -1.22 12.51
C THR A 28 9.45 -0.15 12.37
N ILE A 29 10.33 -0.24 11.36
CA ILE A 29 11.33 0.79 11.07
C ILE A 29 10.64 2.14 10.80
N SER A 30 9.61 2.15 9.96
CA SER A 30 8.84 3.37 9.65
C SER A 30 8.23 3.96 10.92
N MET A 31 7.62 3.13 11.78
CA MET A 31 7.07 3.56 13.07
C MET A 31 8.16 4.20 13.96
N ILE A 32 9.31 3.54 14.15
CA ILE A 32 10.40 4.06 14.98
C ILE A 32 10.91 5.40 14.44
N THR A 33 11.10 5.53 13.12
CA THR A 33 11.57 6.79 12.53
C THR A 33 10.63 7.96 12.78
N THR A 34 9.31 7.71 12.85
CA THR A 34 8.31 8.75 13.09
C THR A 34 8.30 9.28 14.53
N TRP A 35 8.92 8.55 15.46
CA TRP A 35 9.04 8.98 16.86
C TRP A 35 10.09 10.09 17.05
N ASN A 36 10.99 10.28 16.09
CA ASN A 36 12.03 11.31 16.17
C ASN A 36 11.39 12.71 16.17
N PRO A 37 11.69 13.60 17.16
CA PRO A 37 11.14 14.95 17.20
C PRO A 37 11.44 15.78 15.94
N LYS A 38 12.60 15.58 15.30
CA LYS A 38 12.97 16.27 14.04
C LYS A 38 11.99 15.95 12.91
N PHE A 39 11.40 14.76 12.95
CA PHE A 39 10.42 14.30 11.96
C PHE A 39 9.16 15.16 11.96
N LYS A 40 8.86 15.94 13.01
CA LYS A 40 7.69 16.84 13.07
C LYS A 40 7.90 18.17 12.34
N SER A 41 9.15 18.55 12.10
CA SER A 41 9.48 19.83 11.46
C SER A 41 8.98 19.91 10.01
N ALA A 42 8.79 21.13 9.51
CA ALA A 42 8.33 21.36 8.15
C ALA A 42 9.36 20.90 7.11
N GLU A 43 10.65 21.06 7.40
CA GLU A 43 11.78 20.66 6.54
C GLU A 43 11.80 19.15 6.27
N TRP A 44 11.36 18.34 7.24
CA TRP A 44 11.37 16.89 7.14
C TRP A 44 10.19 16.30 6.35
N ARG A 45 9.24 17.14 5.91
CA ARG A 45 8.04 16.72 5.18
C ARG A 45 8.29 15.80 3.97
N PRO A 46 9.19 16.13 3.02
CA PRO A 46 9.47 15.24 1.89
C PRO A 46 10.11 13.92 2.33
N TYR A 47 10.94 13.92 3.36
CA TYR A 47 11.54 12.70 3.91
C TYR A 47 10.49 11.78 4.55
N ARG A 48 9.49 12.35 5.23
CA ARG A 48 8.35 11.58 5.74
C ARG A 48 7.62 10.88 4.60
N ALA A 49 7.27 11.63 3.56
CA ALA A 49 6.59 11.10 2.39
C ALA A 49 7.44 9.98 1.73
N ALA A 50 8.75 10.20 1.58
CA ALA A 50 9.66 9.23 0.99
C ALA A 50 9.73 7.90 1.78
N ILE A 51 9.80 7.95 3.11
CA ILE A 51 9.84 6.73 3.95
C ILE A 51 8.54 5.91 3.78
N PHE A 52 7.37 6.57 3.85
CA PHE A 52 6.10 5.87 3.68
C PHE A 52 5.89 5.35 2.25
N VAL A 53 6.32 6.10 1.23
CA VAL A 53 6.30 5.64 -0.16
C VAL A 53 7.22 4.45 -0.35
N ALA A 54 8.44 4.47 0.20
CA ALA A 54 9.36 3.35 0.14
C ALA A 54 8.79 2.10 0.82
N PHE A 55 8.14 2.26 1.98
CA PHE A 55 7.43 1.17 2.64
C PHE A 55 6.29 0.63 1.77
N GLY A 56 5.47 1.49 1.16
CA GLY A 56 4.42 1.07 0.22
C GLY A 56 4.97 0.33 -1.00
N LEU A 57 6.06 0.83 -1.61
CA LEU A 57 6.71 0.22 -2.76
C LEU A 57 7.34 -1.14 -2.45
N SER A 58 7.62 -1.46 -1.18
CA SER A 58 8.05 -2.81 -0.79
C SER A 58 7.02 -3.90 -1.16
N ALA A 59 5.74 -3.53 -1.37
CA ALA A 59 4.70 -4.43 -1.85
C ALA A 59 4.96 -4.95 -3.28
N LEU A 60 5.83 -4.29 -4.06
CA LEU A 60 6.24 -4.79 -5.37
C LEU A 60 7.02 -6.10 -5.27
N CYS A 61 7.72 -6.36 -4.17
CA CYS A 61 8.45 -7.61 -3.95
C CYS A 61 7.53 -8.84 -3.94
N PRO A 62 6.51 -8.93 -3.04
CA PRO A 62 5.55 -10.03 -3.08
C PRO A 62 4.72 -10.04 -4.36
N ILE A 63 4.37 -8.89 -4.96
CA ILE A 63 3.59 -8.92 -6.22
C ILE A 63 4.43 -9.49 -7.37
N GLY A 64 5.67 -9.03 -7.52
CA GLY A 64 6.61 -9.50 -8.54
C GLY A 64 6.94 -10.97 -8.39
N TYR A 65 7.14 -11.45 -7.15
CA TYR A 65 7.30 -12.89 -6.89
C TYR A 65 6.09 -13.71 -7.36
N GLY A 66 4.87 -13.18 -7.15
CA GLY A 66 3.65 -13.83 -7.61
C GLY A 66 3.59 -13.96 -9.13
N PHE A 67 3.91 -12.88 -9.85
CA PHE A 67 3.98 -12.90 -11.32
C PHE A 67 5.10 -13.78 -11.87
N ALA A 68 6.23 -13.91 -11.17
CA ALA A 68 7.30 -14.80 -11.57
C ALA A 68 6.98 -16.29 -11.34
N ARG A 69 6.11 -16.59 -10.35
CA ARG A 69 5.81 -17.96 -9.92
C ARG A 69 4.55 -18.56 -10.55
N PHE A 70 3.57 -17.72 -10.88
CA PHE A 70 2.24 -18.12 -11.34
C PHE A 70 1.93 -17.50 -12.70
N GLU A 71 0.96 -18.10 -13.40
CA GLU A 71 0.42 -17.49 -14.61
C GLU A 71 -0.19 -16.11 -14.32
N PHE A 72 -0.22 -15.24 -15.34
CA PHE A 72 -0.62 -13.85 -15.19
C PHE A 72 -1.99 -13.68 -14.51
N GLN A 73 -3.03 -14.37 -15.00
CA GLN A 73 -4.39 -14.28 -14.45
C GLN A 73 -4.48 -14.81 -13.02
N GLU A 74 -3.64 -15.80 -12.71
CA GLU A 74 -3.57 -16.40 -11.40
C GLU A 74 -2.91 -15.45 -10.39
N ALA A 75 -1.79 -14.84 -10.77
CA ALA A 75 -1.12 -13.80 -9.98
C ALA A 75 -2.05 -12.60 -9.73
N VAL A 76 -2.74 -12.11 -10.77
CA VAL A 76 -3.70 -10.99 -10.67
C VAL A 76 -4.81 -11.28 -9.66
N ARG A 77 -5.38 -12.50 -9.71
CA ARG A 77 -6.46 -12.91 -8.80
C ARG A 77 -5.97 -13.04 -7.36
N ARG A 78 -4.81 -13.69 -7.17
CA ARG A 78 -4.18 -13.92 -5.86
C ARG A 78 -3.91 -12.66 -5.07
N CYS A 79 -3.33 -11.64 -5.70
CA CYS A 79 -2.88 -10.43 -5.00
C CYS A 79 -3.87 -9.25 -5.09
N GLY A 80 -5.02 -9.40 -5.75
CA GLY A 80 -5.92 -8.27 -5.94
C GLY A 80 -5.29 -7.18 -6.81
N PHE A 81 -4.47 -7.56 -7.80
CA PHE A 81 -3.48 -6.68 -8.45
C PHE A 81 -4.02 -5.31 -8.85
N TRP A 82 -5.16 -5.27 -9.55
CA TRP A 82 -5.73 -4.00 -10.02
C TRP A 82 -6.13 -3.07 -8.88
N TYR A 83 -6.66 -3.62 -7.79
CA TYR A 83 -6.99 -2.82 -6.61
C TYR A 83 -5.75 -2.31 -5.88
N VAL A 84 -4.69 -3.13 -5.81
CA VAL A 84 -3.40 -2.73 -5.22
C VAL A 84 -2.68 -1.70 -6.11
N LEU A 85 -2.81 -1.78 -7.43
CA LEU A 85 -2.30 -0.79 -8.36
C LEU A 85 -3.00 0.56 -8.16
N MET A 86 -4.33 0.55 -8.04
CA MET A 86 -5.12 1.76 -7.76
C MET A 86 -4.77 2.37 -6.39
N GLU A 87 -4.58 1.53 -5.37
CA GLU A 87 -4.05 1.96 -4.06
C GLU A 87 -2.68 2.64 -4.21
N GLY A 88 -1.75 2.04 -4.95
CA GLY A 88 -0.42 2.58 -5.20
C GLY A 88 -0.46 3.95 -5.90
N VAL A 89 -1.28 4.07 -6.96
CA VAL A 89 -1.48 5.34 -7.67
C VAL A 89 -2.04 6.41 -6.73
N GLY A 90 -3.05 6.08 -5.93
CA GLY A 90 -3.66 7.01 -4.98
C GLY A 90 -2.69 7.48 -3.90
N TYR A 91 -1.96 6.55 -3.27
CA TYR A 91 -0.96 6.90 -2.25
C TYR A 91 0.21 7.71 -2.81
N ILE A 92 0.76 7.35 -3.97
CA ILE A 92 1.87 8.10 -4.58
C ILE A 92 1.40 9.51 -4.96
N SER A 93 0.23 9.63 -5.61
CA SER A 93 -0.34 10.92 -5.99
C SER A 93 -0.60 11.80 -4.76
N GLY A 94 -1.19 11.24 -3.70
CA GLY A 94 -1.43 11.95 -2.44
C GLY A 94 -0.13 12.40 -1.78
N ALA A 95 0.87 11.52 -1.71
CA ALA A 95 2.18 11.84 -1.14
C ALA A 95 2.88 12.98 -1.91
N LEU A 96 2.79 12.97 -3.25
CA LEU A 96 3.33 14.03 -4.10
C LEU A 96 2.61 15.36 -3.87
N LEU A 97 1.27 15.37 -3.85
CA LEU A 97 0.49 16.59 -3.56
C LEU A 97 0.88 17.17 -2.19
N TYR A 98 0.96 16.32 -1.15
CA TYR A 98 1.34 16.70 0.20
C TYR A 98 2.77 17.24 0.30
N ALA A 99 3.73 16.58 -0.35
CA ALA A 99 5.13 16.99 -0.33
C ALA A 99 5.34 18.31 -1.09
N LEU A 100 4.68 18.48 -2.23
CA LEU A 100 4.83 19.65 -3.11
C LEU A 100 3.92 20.81 -2.75
N ARG A 101 2.94 20.62 -1.85
CA ARG A 101 1.96 21.65 -1.45
C ARG A 101 1.14 22.20 -2.62
N ILE A 102 0.66 21.31 -3.49
CA ILE A 102 -0.17 21.69 -4.64
C ILE A 102 -1.65 21.53 -4.25
N PRO A 103 -2.51 22.54 -4.49
CA PRO A 103 -2.29 23.76 -5.28
C PRO A 103 -1.83 24.99 -4.50
N GLU A 104 -1.80 24.97 -3.16
CA GLU A 104 -1.61 26.18 -2.34
C GLU A 104 -0.26 26.88 -2.55
N ARG A 105 0.76 26.16 -3.05
CA ARG A 105 2.04 26.72 -3.47
C ARG A 105 1.87 27.81 -4.54
N PHE A 106 0.89 27.68 -5.43
CA PHE A 106 0.70 28.58 -6.57
C PHE A 106 -0.29 29.72 -6.30
N SER A 107 -1.04 29.66 -5.21
CA SER A 107 -1.97 30.72 -4.82
C SER A 107 -2.09 30.82 -3.30
N PRO A 108 -1.09 31.42 -2.63
CA PRO A 108 -1.11 31.63 -1.19
C PRO A 108 -2.38 32.38 -0.74
N GLY A 109 -2.98 31.96 0.38
CA GLY A 109 -4.19 32.57 0.95
C GLY A 109 -5.52 32.10 0.34
N LYS A 110 -5.52 31.45 -0.84
CA LYS A 110 -6.78 30.98 -1.48
C LYS A 110 -7.29 29.65 -0.94
N PHE A 111 -6.41 28.84 -0.37
CA PHE A 111 -6.70 27.46 0.04
C PHE A 111 -6.58 27.27 1.57
N ASP A 112 -6.77 28.35 2.35
CA ASP A 112 -6.49 28.32 3.79
C ASP A 112 -7.48 27.43 4.56
N ILE A 113 -8.74 27.33 4.08
CA ILE A 113 -9.79 26.50 4.70
C ILE A 113 -10.10 25.25 3.87
N PHE A 114 -10.22 25.39 2.55
CA PHE A 114 -10.60 24.29 1.65
C PHE A 114 -9.66 24.17 0.45
N GLY A 115 -9.46 22.95 -0.04
CA GLY A 115 -8.74 22.65 -1.27
C GLY A 115 -7.21 22.71 -1.17
N HIS A 116 -6.64 22.72 0.04
CA HIS A 116 -5.18 22.59 0.20
C HIS A 116 -4.74 21.14 0.07
N SER A 117 -3.48 20.93 -0.32
CA SER A 117 -2.85 19.62 -0.57
C SER A 117 -3.13 18.55 0.48
N HIS A 118 -3.13 18.93 1.77
CA HIS A 118 -3.35 18.01 2.87
C HIS A 118 -4.78 17.43 2.89
N GLN A 119 -5.81 18.18 2.46
CA GLN A 119 -7.17 17.65 2.31
C GLN A 119 -7.23 16.63 1.18
N PHE A 120 -6.65 16.94 0.02
CA PHE A 120 -6.56 15.99 -1.09
C PHE A 120 -5.80 14.72 -0.72
N PHE A 121 -4.70 14.86 0.04
CA PHE A 121 -3.96 13.73 0.58
C PHE A 121 -4.86 12.80 1.40
N HIS A 122 -5.63 13.33 2.35
CA HIS A 122 -6.55 12.52 3.16
C HIS A 122 -7.61 11.82 2.32
N VAL A 123 -8.23 12.52 1.37
CA VAL A 123 -9.24 11.92 0.47
C VAL A 123 -8.64 10.76 -0.33
N LEU A 124 -7.47 10.97 -0.92
CA LEU A 124 -6.77 9.93 -1.68
C LEU A 124 -6.36 8.75 -0.81
N VAL A 125 -5.96 8.98 0.45
CA VAL A 125 -5.66 7.91 1.41
C VAL A 125 -6.90 7.05 1.69
N VAL A 126 -8.07 7.66 1.89
CA VAL A 126 -9.33 6.93 2.12
C VAL A 126 -9.73 6.09 0.90
N ILE A 127 -9.65 6.66 -0.31
CA ILE A 127 -9.93 5.93 -1.55
C ILE A 127 -8.95 4.76 -1.73
N SER A 128 -7.67 4.98 -1.45
CA SER A 128 -6.62 3.96 -1.55
C SER A 128 -6.85 2.83 -0.54
N ALA A 129 -7.24 3.15 0.70
CA ALA A 129 -7.58 2.16 1.72
C ALA A 129 -8.81 1.34 1.34
N PHE A 130 -9.83 1.96 0.74
CA PHE A 130 -11.00 1.24 0.23
C PHE A 130 -10.63 0.32 -0.93
N SER A 131 -9.79 0.77 -1.86
CA SER A 131 -9.24 -0.07 -2.92
C SER A 131 -8.48 -1.26 -2.33
N HIS A 132 -7.59 -1.02 -1.36
CA HIS A 132 -6.86 -2.08 -0.65
C HIS A 132 -7.81 -3.13 -0.04
N PHE A 133 -8.89 -2.67 0.60
CA PHE A 133 -9.90 -3.56 1.17
C PHE A 133 -10.56 -4.43 0.09
N LYS A 134 -10.90 -3.88 -1.07
CA LYS A 134 -11.42 -4.67 -2.20
C LYS A 134 -10.41 -5.71 -2.69
N GLY A 135 -9.13 -5.34 -2.78
CA GLY A 135 -8.03 -6.26 -3.08
C GLY A 135 -7.92 -7.40 -2.07
N LEU A 136 -8.00 -7.08 -0.78
CA LEU A 136 -7.99 -8.07 0.30
C LEU A 136 -9.17 -9.05 0.21
N VAL A 137 -10.38 -8.55 -0.01
CA VAL A 137 -11.58 -9.40 -0.17
C VAL A 137 -11.42 -10.33 -1.37
N GLN A 138 -10.82 -9.85 -2.47
CA GLN A 138 -10.52 -10.70 -3.62
C GLN A 138 -9.51 -11.81 -3.28
N SER A 139 -8.39 -11.47 -2.64
CA SER A 139 -7.40 -12.46 -2.19
C SER A 139 -7.99 -13.50 -1.24
N TYR A 140 -8.82 -13.05 -0.29
CA TYR A 140 -9.57 -13.91 0.62
C TYR A 140 -10.46 -14.89 -0.16
N THR A 141 -11.30 -14.37 -1.07
CA THR A 141 -12.25 -15.16 -1.86
C THR A 141 -11.53 -16.21 -2.71
N TYR A 142 -10.45 -15.79 -3.38
CA TYR A 142 -9.59 -16.69 -4.14
C TYR A 142 -9.05 -17.84 -3.26
N SER A 143 -8.50 -17.52 -2.09
CA SER A 143 -7.95 -18.54 -1.18
C SER A 143 -9.01 -19.51 -0.67
N HIS A 144 -10.23 -19.05 -0.43
CA HIS A 144 -11.34 -19.87 0.06
C HIS A 144 -11.84 -20.84 -1.02
N ILE A 145 -12.13 -20.31 -2.23
CA ILE A 145 -12.57 -21.13 -3.35
C ILE A 145 -11.55 -22.23 -3.65
N ARG A 146 -10.26 -21.88 -3.68
CA ARG A 146 -9.21 -22.87 -3.89
C ARG A 146 -9.20 -23.94 -2.81
N SER A 147 -9.26 -23.55 -1.53
CA SER A 147 -9.26 -24.51 -0.42
C SER A 147 -10.41 -25.50 -0.53
N THR A 148 -11.60 -25.05 -0.94
CA THR A 148 -12.75 -25.91 -1.18
C THR A 148 -12.47 -26.92 -2.29
N LEU A 149 -11.91 -26.48 -3.43
CA LEU A 149 -11.58 -27.37 -4.55
C LEU A 149 -10.54 -28.44 -4.19
N THR A 150 -9.52 -28.10 -3.41
CA THR A 150 -8.51 -29.07 -2.94
C THR A 150 -9.04 -30.07 -1.92
N ASN A 151 -10.11 -29.75 -1.19
CA ASN A 151 -10.72 -30.66 -0.21
C ASN A 151 -11.74 -31.62 -0.84
N THR A 152 -12.15 -31.37 -2.09
CA THR A 152 -13.11 -32.19 -2.83
C THR A 152 -12.46 -33.19 -3.80
N LEU A 153 -11.13 -33.13 -3.96
CA LEU A 153 -10.31 -34.03 -4.77
C LEU A 153 -9.49 -34.95 -3.86
#